data_AF-A0A9P0NSF9-F1
#
_entry.id   AF-A0A9P0NSF9-F1
#
_cell.length_a   1.000
_cell.length_b   1.000
_cell.length_c   1.000
_cell.angle_alpha   90.00
_cell.angle_beta   90.00
_cell.angle_gamma   90.00
#
_symmetry.space_group_name_H-M   'P 1'
#
loop_
_entity.id
_entity.type
_entity.pdbx_description
1 polymer ?
#
loop_
_entity_poly.entity_id
_entity_poly.type
_entity_poly.pdbx_seq_one_letter_code
_entity_poly.pdbx_strand_id
1 'polypeptide(L)'
;MFRPWFLVSLLLLSQVQVKSGQTLRTWLDDAFLPVYRSIRLGLNHVLRRSITSRENKYQLKMYDRYQEPVDNTKDFPCASTSPFRSKTVPATAHELRPGDIDVIGAIGDSITAGIGTSATDILQLIVDDRSKSFSGGGGGNWRNTLTLPNILKVFNTKLIGYTAKPSLTIEKGSSFNVAEAGAISADTPYMAELLIDRMKSDPRVNITHHWKIITVMMGANDFCVEICYQRNPYDVLEKHKAHLQQALRSLRNSLPRTMIVVIPAPCIQMAVVTMDTFLQIVFI
;
A
#
# COMPACT_ATOMS: atom_id res chain seq x y z
N MET A 1 19.79 21.06 -51.41
CA MET A 1 18.57 21.27 -50.59
C MET A 1 18.34 20.04 -49.71
N PHE A 2 19.03 19.93 -48.57
CA PHE A 2 18.76 18.94 -47.51
C PHE A 2 19.16 19.60 -46.17
N ARG A 3 18.26 19.53 -45.17
CA ARG A 3 18.20 20.41 -43.99
C ARG A 3 19.19 20.02 -42.86
N PRO A 4 19.72 20.99 -42.08
CA PRO A 4 20.71 20.77 -41.02
C PRO A 4 20.12 20.43 -39.62
N TRP A 5 18.89 19.92 -39.53
CA TRP A 5 18.19 19.74 -38.24
C TRP A 5 18.40 18.38 -37.56
N PHE A 6 19.09 17.43 -38.19
CA PHE A 6 19.28 16.09 -37.64
C PHE A 6 20.47 15.95 -36.67
N LEU A 7 21.42 16.88 -36.67
CA LEU A 7 22.63 16.78 -35.83
C LEU A 7 22.48 17.39 -34.43
N VAL A 8 21.45 18.19 -34.18
CA VAL A 8 21.24 18.83 -32.85
C VAL A 8 20.60 17.85 -31.84
N SER A 9 19.89 16.82 -32.30
CA SER A 9 19.24 15.85 -31.39
C SER A 9 20.21 14.80 -30.83
N LEU A 10 21.33 14.53 -31.50
CA LEU A 10 22.33 13.55 -31.05
C LEU A 10 23.32 14.12 -30.01
N LEU A 11 23.48 15.45 -29.98
CA LEU A 11 24.35 16.12 -29.00
C LEU A 11 23.66 16.42 -27.66
N LEU A 12 22.33 16.39 -27.60
CA LEU A 12 21.59 16.53 -26.33
C LEU A 12 21.51 15.22 -25.52
N LEU A 13 21.80 14.08 -26.15
CA LEU A 13 21.84 12.77 -25.47
C LEU A 13 23.18 12.48 -24.77
N SER A 14 24.24 13.23 -25.07
CA SER A 14 25.57 13.03 -24.45
C SER A 14 25.80 13.80 -23.15
N GLN A 15 24.86 14.66 -22.74
CA GLN A 15 24.96 15.45 -21.51
C GLN A 15 24.02 14.98 -20.38
N VAL A 16 23.30 13.88 -20.57
CA VAL A 16 22.65 13.20 -19.45
C VAL A 16 23.73 12.40 -18.72
N GLN A 17 24.42 13.06 -17.78
CA GLN A 17 25.07 12.34 -16.69
C GLN A 17 23.97 11.61 -15.92
N VAL A 18 23.70 10.36 -16.31
CA VAL A 18 23.07 9.39 -15.44
C VAL A 18 24.03 9.26 -14.27
N LYS A 19 23.72 9.94 -13.17
CA LYS A 19 24.33 9.61 -11.89
C LYS A 19 24.17 8.10 -11.75
N SER A 20 25.29 7.41 -11.62
CA SER A 20 25.35 6.00 -11.24
C SER A 20 24.69 5.85 -9.86
N GLY A 21 23.36 5.86 -9.82
CA GLY A 21 22.60 5.25 -8.76
C GLY A 21 22.70 3.74 -9.01
N GLN A 22 23.03 2.98 -7.97
CA GLN A 22 22.90 1.53 -8.02
C GLN A 22 21.43 1.22 -8.35
N THR A 23 21.13 0.87 -9.59
CA THR A 23 19.83 0.28 -9.95
C THR A 23 19.84 -1.12 -9.37
N LEU A 24 19.38 -1.24 -8.12
CA LEU A 24 19.09 -2.53 -7.50
C LEU A 24 18.02 -3.20 -8.36
N ARG A 25 18.43 -4.08 -9.28
CA ARG A 25 17.50 -4.82 -10.13
C ARG A 25 16.74 -5.82 -9.25
N THR A 26 15.53 -5.49 -8.86
CA THR A 26 14.58 -6.49 -8.35
C THR A 26 13.89 -7.15 -9.54
N TRP A 27 13.08 -8.19 -9.31
CA TRP A 27 12.27 -8.77 -10.40
C TRP A 27 11.23 -7.75 -10.94
N LEU A 28 10.94 -6.70 -10.17
CA LEU A 28 10.15 -5.54 -10.60
C LEU A 28 10.91 -4.59 -11.54
N ASP A 29 12.14 -4.92 -11.93
CA ASP A 29 12.95 -4.21 -12.93
C ASP A 29 13.32 -5.09 -14.15
N ASP A 30 12.69 -6.26 -14.29
CA ASP A 30 12.99 -7.21 -15.36
C ASP A 30 12.52 -6.71 -16.75
N ALA A 31 13.26 -7.04 -17.81
CA ALA A 31 12.88 -6.71 -19.19
C ALA A 31 11.57 -7.36 -19.65
N PHE A 32 11.17 -8.48 -19.06
CA PHE A 32 9.89 -9.14 -19.30
C PHE A 32 8.70 -8.47 -18.60
N LEU A 33 8.98 -7.58 -17.64
CA LEU A 33 7.97 -6.97 -16.79
C LEU A 33 6.88 -6.18 -17.54
N PRO A 34 7.15 -5.42 -18.62
CA PRO A 34 6.09 -4.74 -19.36
C PRO A 34 5.08 -5.72 -19.98
N VAL A 35 5.56 -6.85 -20.48
CA VAL A 35 4.72 -7.92 -21.04
C VAL A 35 3.90 -8.57 -19.93
N TYR A 36 4.56 -8.95 -18.83
CA TYR A 36 3.88 -9.49 -17.65
C TYR A 36 2.81 -8.54 -17.09
N ARG A 37 3.11 -7.24 -16.97
CA ARG A 37 2.16 -6.21 -16.51
C ARG A 37 0.95 -6.12 -17.44
N SER A 38 1.16 -6.20 -18.75
CA SER A 38 0.08 -6.17 -19.75
C SER A 38 -0.82 -7.41 -19.64
N ILE A 39 -0.22 -8.59 -19.49
CA ILE A 39 -0.95 -9.85 -19.28
C ILE A 39 -1.73 -9.79 -17.96
N ARG A 40 -1.07 -9.38 -16.87
CA ARG A 40 -1.69 -9.27 -15.54
C ARG A 40 -2.82 -8.26 -15.54
N LEU A 41 -2.69 -7.12 -16.22
CA LEU A 41 -3.78 -6.17 -16.42
C LEU A 41 -5.00 -6.83 -17.07
N GLY A 42 -4.79 -7.54 -18.17
CA GLY A 42 -5.85 -8.24 -18.90
C GLY A 42 -6.54 -9.30 -18.03
N LEU A 43 -5.74 -10.19 -17.42
CA LEU A 43 -6.24 -11.25 -16.55
C LEU A 43 -6.98 -10.69 -15.33
N ASN A 44 -6.43 -9.66 -14.69
CA ASN A 44 -7.04 -9.02 -13.54
C ASN A 44 -8.38 -8.37 -13.92
N HIS A 45 -8.48 -7.73 -15.10
CA HIS A 45 -9.77 -7.19 -15.58
C HIS A 45 -10.85 -8.27 -15.73
N VAL A 46 -10.48 -9.43 -16.27
CA VAL A 46 -11.40 -10.57 -16.46
C VAL A 46 -11.78 -11.21 -15.11
N LEU A 47 -10.80 -11.45 -14.25
CA LEU A 47 -10.96 -12.19 -12.99
C LEU A 47 -11.55 -11.34 -11.85
N ARG A 48 -11.53 -10.00 -11.93
CA ARG A 48 -12.17 -9.13 -10.91
C ARG A 48 -13.64 -9.47 -10.64
N ARG A 49 -14.35 -9.96 -11.67
CA ARG A 49 -15.76 -10.35 -11.54
C ARG A 49 -15.92 -11.67 -10.78
N SER A 50 -14.95 -12.58 -10.85
CA SER A 50 -15.05 -13.85 -10.13
C SER A 50 -14.96 -13.64 -8.62
N ILE A 51 -14.03 -12.79 -8.16
CA ILE A 51 -13.86 -12.50 -6.72
C ILE A 51 -15.05 -11.76 -6.09
N THR A 52 -15.92 -11.15 -6.90
CA THR A 52 -17.14 -10.45 -6.45
C THR A 52 -18.42 -11.24 -6.70
N SER A 53 -18.32 -12.46 -7.25
CA SER A 53 -19.47 -13.30 -7.56
C SER A 53 -20.20 -13.81 -6.30
N ARG A 54 -21.48 -14.16 -6.45
CA ARG A 54 -22.29 -14.74 -5.36
C ARG A 54 -21.70 -16.06 -4.86
N GLU A 55 -21.22 -16.88 -5.78
CA GLU A 55 -20.55 -18.14 -5.45
C GLU A 55 -19.28 -17.88 -4.63
N ASN A 56 -18.41 -16.98 -5.08
CA ASN A 56 -17.21 -16.62 -4.33
C ASN A 56 -17.53 -16.10 -2.92
N LYS A 57 -18.58 -15.27 -2.80
CA LYS A 57 -19.04 -14.78 -1.49
C LYS A 57 -19.53 -15.91 -0.58
N TYR A 58 -20.26 -16.88 -1.12
CA TYR A 58 -20.71 -18.06 -0.38
C TYR A 58 -19.52 -18.89 0.12
N GLN A 59 -18.56 -19.15 -0.75
CA GLN A 59 -17.32 -19.85 -0.41
C GLN A 59 -16.53 -19.11 0.69
N LEU A 60 -16.35 -17.78 0.57
CA LEU A 60 -15.68 -16.99 1.61
C LEU A 60 -16.39 -17.06 2.96
N LYS A 61 -17.73 -17.10 2.98
CA LYS A 61 -18.51 -17.33 4.22
C LYS A 61 -18.25 -18.72 4.80
N MET A 62 -18.23 -19.76 3.97
CA MET A 62 -17.94 -21.13 4.40
C MET A 62 -16.54 -21.27 4.98
N TYR A 63 -15.56 -20.49 4.49
CA TYR A 63 -14.20 -20.47 5.00
C TYR A 63 -13.96 -19.54 6.19
N ASP A 64 -15.00 -18.88 6.73
CA ASP A 64 -14.87 -17.83 7.76
C ASP A 64 -13.91 -16.69 7.37
N ARG A 65 -13.84 -16.39 6.06
CA ARG A 65 -13.04 -15.30 5.47
C ARG A 65 -13.92 -14.16 4.96
N TYR A 66 -15.15 -14.09 5.46
CA TYR A 66 -16.12 -13.06 5.12
C TYR A 66 -16.60 -12.36 6.39
N GLN A 67 -16.44 -11.05 6.44
CA GLN A 67 -17.06 -10.25 7.49
C GLN A 67 -18.57 -10.20 7.28
N GLU A 68 -19.32 -10.76 8.21
CA GLU A 68 -20.78 -10.57 8.23
C GLU A 68 -21.12 -9.09 8.46
N PRO A 69 -22.04 -8.51 7.67
CA PRO A 69 -22.41 -7.11 7.82
C PRO A 69 -22.89 -6.80 9.24
N VAL A 70 -22.28 -5.82 9.86
CA VAL A 70 -22.75 -5.26 11.14
C VAL A 70 -24.05 -4.51 10.88
N ASP A 71 -25.05 -4.74 11.73
CA ASP A 71 -26.36 -4.11 11.63
C ASP A 71 -26.28 -2.56 11.66
N ASN A 72 -27.19 -1.89 10.95
CA ASN A 72 -27.23 -0.43 10.89
C ASN A 72 -27.65 0.23 12.21
N THR A 73 -28.37 -0.50 13.07
CA THR A 73 -28.77 -0.08 14.43
C THR A 73 -27.62 -0.10 15.43
N LYS A 74 -26.52 -0.82 15.12
CA LYS A 74 -25.34 -0.86 15.98
C LYS A 74 -24.44 0.34 15.69
N ASP A 75 -24.18 1.15 16.70
CA ASP A 75 -23.25 2.27 16.61
C ASP A 75 -21.80 1.80 16.45
N PHE A 76 -20.96 2.68 15.91
CA PHE A 76 -19.52 2.42 15.88
C PHE A 76 -19.00 2.36 17.33
N PRO A 77 -18.26 1.31 17.74
CA PRO A 77 -17.88 1.12 19.14
C PRO A 77 -17.15 2.29 19.80
N CYS A 78 -16.51 3.16 19.01
CA CYS A 78 -15.79 4.34 19.50
C CYS A 78 -16.51 5.67 19.21
N ALA A 79 -17.82 5.66 18.95
CA ALA A 79 -18.56 6.88 18.58
C ALA A 79 -18.71 7.91 19.72
N SER A 80 -18.54 7.52 20.98
CA SER A 80 -18.76 8.39 22.15
C SER A 80 -17.55 9.21 22.60
N THR A 81 -16.39 9.08 21.93
CA THR A 81 -15.13 9.69 22.39
C THR A 81 -14.88 11.07 21.78
N SER A 82 -15.22 12.18 22.48
CA SER A 82 -14.80 13.58 22.19
C SER A 82 -15.20 14.09 20.77
N PRO A 83 -15.08 15.38 20.41
CA PRO A 83 -15.23 15.76 19.01
C PRO A 83 -14.20 15.00 18.14
N PHE A 84 -14.71 14.33 17.10
CA PHE A 84 -13.95 13.46 16.21
C PHE A 84 -12.79 14.17 15.51
N ARG A 85 -12.97 15.46 15.21
CA ARG A 85 -11.96 16.34 14.60
C ARG A 85 -11.62 17.47 15.56
N SER A 86 -10.36 17.88 15.58
CA SER A 86 -9.90 18.99 16.41
C SER A 86 -10.47 20.32 15.91
N LYS A 87 -10.70 21.28 16.83
CA LYS A 87 -11.20 22.62 16.48
C LYS A 87 -10.20 23.40 15.63
N THR A 88 -8.92 23.20 15.89
CA THR A 88 -7.78 23.75 15.15
C THR A 88 -6.97 22.60 14.57
N VAL A 89 -6.32 22.81 13.43
CA VAL A 89 -5.49 21.77 12.81
C VAL A 89 -4.29 21.50 13.73
N PRO A 90 -4.08 20.27 14.21
CA PRO A 90 -2.99 19.94 15.15
C PRO A 90 -1.62 20.32 14.62
N ALA A 91 -0.71 20.75 15.49
CA ALA A 91 0.67 21.08 15.08
C ALA A 91 1.58 19.84 15.12
N THR A 92 1.31 18.91 16.03
CA THR A 92 2.11 17.70 16.24
C THR A 92 1.26 16.42 16.14
N ALA A 93 1.92 15.28 15.96
CA ALA A 93 1.24 14.00 15.90
C ALA A 93 0.59 13.60 17.24
N HIS A 94 1.10 14.11 18.37
CA HIS A 94 0.57 13.82 19.72
C HIS A 94 -0.82 14.43 19.98
N GLU A 95 -1.17 15.46 19.22
CA GLU A 95 -2.45 16.17 19.31
C GLU A 95 -3.47 15.64 18.29
N LEU A 96 -3.07 14.72 17.40
CA LEU A 96 -3.93 14.22 16.34
C LEU A 96 -5.11 13.45 16.90
N ARG A 97 -6.29 13.73 16.32
CA ARG A 97 -7.48 12.91 16.48
C ARG A 97 -7.77 12.17 15.18
N PRO A 98 -8.53 11.06 15.23
CA PRO A 98 -8.88 10.31 14.02
C PRO A 98 -9.51 11.16 12.91
N GLY A 99 -10.32 12.17 13.26
CA GLY A 99 -10.97 13.06 12.28
C GLY A 99 -10.08 14.15 11.69
N ASP A 100 -8.88 14.35 12.25
CA ASP A 100 -7.88 15.28 11.70
C ASP A 100 -7.11 14.66 10.53
N ILE A 101 -7.15 13.33 10.36
CA ILE A 101 -6.48 12.63 9.26
C ILE A 101 -7.27 12.86 7.99
N ASP A 102 -6.66 13.55 7.02
CA ASP A 102 -7.28 13.89 5.74
C ASP A 102 -6.86 12.92 4.63
N VAL A 103 -5.66 12.36 4.69
CA VAL A 103 -5.10 11.49 3.66
C VAL A 103 -4.58 10.19 4.27
N ILE A 104 -4.87 9.07 3.60
CA ILE A 104 -4.28 7.77 3.92
C ILE A 104 -3.46 7.25 2.74
N GLY A 105 -2.29 6.68 3.02
CA GLY A 105 -1.44 6.02 2.03
C GLY A 105 -0.88 4.72 2.57
N ALA A 106 -0.46 3.82 1.67
CA ALA A 106 0.10 2.54 2.06
C ALA A 106 1.25 2.13 1.14
N ILE A 107 2.38 1.75 1.77
CA ILE A 107 3.55 1.14 1.14
C ILE A 107 3.64 -0.30 1.66
N GLY A 108 3.90 -1.24 0.76
CA GLY A 108 4.13 -2.62 1.16
C GLY A 108 4.14 -3.60 -0.01
N ASP A 109 3.81 -4.85 0.29
CA ASP A 109 3.87 -5.96 -0.64
C ASP A 109 2.47 -6.50 -1.04
N SER A 110 2.40 -7.80 -1.38
CA SER A 110 1.17 -8.52 -1.71
C SER A 110 0.09 -8.43 -0.62
N ILE A 111 0.45 -8.40 0.66
CA ILE A 111 -0.52 -8.33 1.76
C ILE A 111 -1.16 -6.93 1.79
N THR A 112 -0.36 -5.88 1.66
CA THR A 112 -0.85 -4.50 1.56
C THR A 112 -1.63 -4.27 0.26
N ALA A 113 -1.33 -5.02 -0.80
CA ALA A 113 -2.11 -5.03 -2.04
C ALA A 113 -3.45 -5.80 -1.94
N GLY A 114 -3.74 -6.46 -0.81
CA GLY A 114 -4.99 -7.18 -0.59
C GLY A 114 -5.10 -8.49 -1.40
N ILE A 115 -3.98 -9.06 -1.83
CA ILE A 115 -3.97 -10.35 -2.53
C ILE A 115 -4.45 -11.45 -1.57
N GLY A 116 -5.30 -12.34 -2.06
CA GLY A 116 -5.84 -13.45 -1.27
C GLY A 116 -7.06 -13.10 -0.41
N THR A 117 -7.34 -11.82 -0.16
CA THR A 117 -8.47 -11.39 0.70
C THR A 117 -9.84 -11.83 0.19
N SER A 118 -10.02 -11.88 -1.14
CA SER A 118 -11.24 -12.35 -1.79
C SER A 118 -11.04 -13.61 -2.63
N ALA A 119 -9.90 -14.29 -2.49
CA ALA A 119 -9.56 -15.44 -3.31
C ALA A 119 -10.07 -16.75 -2.69
N THR A 120 -10.81 -17.53 -3.46
CA THR A 120 -11.26 -18.89 -3.12
C THR A 120 -10.58 -19.97 -3.97
N ASP A 121 -9.87 -19.56 -5.02
CA ASP A 121 -9.06 -20.43 -5.87
C ASP A 121 -7.73 -19.74 -6.24
N ILE A 122 -6.80 -20.51 -6.82
CA ILE A 122 -5.44 -20.04 -7.16
C ILE A 122 -5.47 -18.97 -8.27
N LEU A 123 -6.38 -19.06 -9.23
CA LEU A 123 -6.45 -18.09 -10.33
C LEU A 123 -6.86 -16.71 -9.81
N GLN A 124 -7.72 -16.66 -8.78
CA GLN A 124 -8.14 -15.42 -8.14
C GLN A 124 -7.00 -14.67 -7.43
N LEU A 125 -5.86 -15.33 -7.12
CA LEU A 125 -4.69 -14.66 -6.55
C LEU A 125 -4.05 -13.64 -7.50
N ILE A 126 -4.39 -13.66 -8.79
CA ILE A 126 -3.98 -12.65 -9.77
C ILE A 126 -4.66 -11.28 -9.48
N VAL A 127 -5.74 -11.29 -8.71
CA VAL A 127 -6.53 -10.10 -8.39
C VAL A 127 -6.08 -9.42 -7.09
N ASP A 128 -5.48 -8.25 -7.23
CA ASP A 128 -5.22 -7.32 -6.12
C ASP A 128 -6.54 -6.70 -5.63
N ASP A 129 -7.18 -7.35 -4.64
CA ASP A 129 -8.35 -6.76 -3.95
C ASP A 129 -7.91 -5.76 -2.88
N ARG A 130 -7.23 -4.70 -3.35
CA ARG A 130 -6.80 -3.56 -2.53
C ARG A 130 -7.94 -2.91 -1.78
N SER A 131 -9.17 -3.05 -2.26
CA SER A 131 -10.35 -2.45 -1.60
C SER A 131 -10.62 -3.02 -0.22
N LYS A 132 -10.15 -4.25 0.04
CA LYS A 132 -10.22 -4.95 1.32
C LYS A 132 -8.89 -5.00 2.07
N SER A 133 -7.84 -4.36 1.55
CA SER A 133 -6.57 -4.25 2.28
C SER A 133 -6.79 -3.54 3.61
N PHE A 134 -6.28 -4.11 4.71
CA PHE A 134 -6.48 -3.57 6.05
C PHE A 134 -5.94 -2.13 6.19
N SER A 135 -4.88 -1.79 5.45
CA SER A 135 -4.16 -0.52 5.57
C SER A 135 -4.56 0.53 4.53
N GLY A 136 -4.90 0.11 3.31
CA GLY A 136 -5.23 1.02 2.20
C GLY A 136 -6.62 0.84 1.60
N GLY A 137 -7.37 -0.18 2.00
CA GLY A 137 -8.68 -0.52 1.43
C GLY A 137 -9.81 0.31 2.00
N GLY A 138 -10.62 0.92 1.14
CA GLY A 138 -11.80 1.71 1.52
C GLY A 138 -13.06 1.26 0.79
N GLY A 139 -13.12 0.00 0.35
CA GLY A 139 -14.32 -0.60 -0.20
C GLY A 139 -15.44 -0.64 0.85
N GLY A 140 -16.62 -0.11 0.51
CA GLY A 140 -17.75 -0.08 1.43
C GLY A 140 -17.52 0.82 2.66
N ASN A 141 -17.78 0.27 3.85
CA ASN A 141 -17.63 0.95 5.14
C ASN A 141 -17.27 -0.07 6.25
N TRP A 142 -17.04 0.38 7.48
CA TRP A 142 -16.58 -0.50 8.56
C TRP A 142 -17.54 -1.66 8.89
N ARG A 143 -18.84 -1.52 8.55
CA ARG A 143 -19.85 -2.55 8.82
C ARG A 143 -19.71 -3.74 7.91
N ASN A 144 -19.25 -3.54 6.67
CA ASN A 144 -19.15 -4.62 5.68
C ASN A 144 -17.71 -5.01 5.34
N THR A 145 -16.74 -4.12 5.58
CA THR A 145 -15.32 -4.35 5.34
C THR A 145 -14.52 -3.57 6.37
N LEU A 146 -13.94 -4.26 7.35
CA LEU A 146 -13.18 -3.64 8.41
C LEU A 146 -11.75 -3.37 7.94
N THR A 147 -11.45 -2.09 7.75
CA THR A 147 -10.12 -1.61 7.35
C THR A 147 -9.86 -0.28 8.05
N LEU A 148 -8.59 0.11 8.14
CA LEU A 148 -8.20 1.41 8.70
C LEU A 148 -8.88 2.58 7.96
N PRO A 149 -8.90 2.66 6.61
CA PRO A 149 -9.66 3.71 5.93
C PRO A 149 -11.15 3.70 6.24
N ASN A 150 -11.78 2.54 6.36
CA ASN A 150 -13.21 2.44 6.65
C ASN A 150 -13.56 2.88 8.09
N ILE A 151 -12.64 2.66 9.04
CA ILE A 151 -12.71 3.22 10.40
C ILE A 151 -12.53 4.73 10.35
N LEU A 152 -11.48 5.24 9.68
CA LEU A 152 -11.21 6.68 9.59
C LEU A 152 -12.34 7.45 8.92
N LYS A 153 -13.05 6.86 7.96
CA LYS A 153 -14.26 7.45 7.34
C LYS A 153 -15.39 7.73 8.33
N VAL A 154 -15.45 7.04 9.47
CA VAL A 154 -16.42 7.36 10.55
C VAL A 154 -16.12 8.74 11.14
N PHE A 155 -14.84 9.08 11.27
CA PHE A 155 -14.36 10.31 11.88
C PHE A 155 -14.17 11.45 10.88
N ASN A 156 -13.82 11.13 9.63
CA ASN A 156 -13.66 12.07 8.53
C ASN A 156 -14.20 11.49 7.22
N THR A 157 -15.42 11.87 6.85
CA THR A 157 -16.05 11.41 5.60
C THR A 157 -15.36 11.94 4.33
N LYS A 158 -14.49 12.95 4.46
CA LYS A 158 -13.70 13.54 3.37
C LYS A 158 -12.32 12.92 3.21
N LEU A 159 -12.02 11.81 3.90
CA LEU A 159 -10.77 11.07 3.76
C LEU A 159 -10.48 10.77 2.29
N ILE A 160 -9.24 10.96 1.85
CA ILE A 160 -8.77 10.62 0.50
C ILE A 160 -7.58 9.66 0.55
N GLY A 161 -7.30 9.00 -0.57
CA GLY A 161 -6.13 8.14 -0.73
C GLY A 161 -6.40 6.63 -0.64
N TYR A 162 -7.56 6.23 -0.13
CA TYR A 162 -7.96 4.83 -0.04
C TYR A 162 -8.39 4.24 -1.40
N THR A 163 -8.28 2.92 -1.51
CA THR A 163 -8.68 2.17 -2.70
C THR A 163 -10.12 1.66 -2.54
N ALA A 164 -11.05 2.06 -3.42
CA ALA A 164 -12.47 1.70 -3.29
C ALA A 164 -12.85 0.38 -3.98
N LYS A 165 -12.04 -0.10 -4.92
CA LYS A 165 -12.31 -1.28 -5.77
C LYS A 165 -11.01 -2.05 -6.01
N PRO A 166 -11.07 -3.35 -6.37
CA PRO A 166 -9.90 -4.07 -6.84
C PRO A 166 -9.18 -3.29 -7.95
N SER A 167 -7.86 -3.16 -7.82
CA SER A 167 -7.04 -2.35 -8.72
C SER A 167 -5.57 -2.73 -8.60
N LEU A 168 -4.85 -2.75 -9.72
CA LEU A 168 -3.40 -2.84 -9.74
C LEU A 168 -2.78 -1.47 -9.42
N THR A 169 -1.53 -1.47 -8.95
CA THR A 169 -0.79 -0.25 -8.59
C THR A 169 -0.73 0.78 -9.70
N ILE A 170 -0.66 0.34 -10.97
CA ILE A 170 -0.59 1.21 -12.15
C ILE A 170 -1.92 1.86 -12.54
N GLU A 171 -3.03 1.40 -11.98
CA GLU A 171 -4.34 2.00 -12.22
C GLU A 171 -4.59 3.15 -11.26
N LYS A 172 -5.27 4.21 -11.74
CA LYS A 172 -5.73 5.34 -10.90
C LYS A 172 -6.55 4.87 -9.70
N GLY A 173 -7.23 3.73 -9.81
CA GLY A 173 -8.03 3.13 -8.75
C GLY A 173 -7.24 2.73 -7.50
N SER A 174 -5.92 2.47 -7.62
CA SER A 174 -5.08 2.13 -6.46
C SER A 174 -4.86 3.32 -5.53
N SER A 175 -5.13 4.55 -6.01
CA SER A 175 -4.99 5.79 -5.26
C SER A 175 -3.60 5.88 -4.59
N PHE A 176 -3.52 5.97 -3.26
CA PHE A 176 -2.28 6.10 -2.51
C PHE A 176 -1.83 4.78 -1.86
N ASN A 177 -2.47 3.66 -2.21
CA ASN A 177 -1.92 2.34 -1.98
C ASN A 177 -0.98 2.00 -3.14
N VAL A 178 0.33 2.10 -2.87
CA VAL A 178 1.42 1.86 -3.83
C VAL A 178 2.12 0.52 -3.62
N ALA A 179 1.53 -0.36 -2.79
CA ALA A 179 2.11 -1.67 -2.54
C ALA A 179 2.18 -2.53 -3.79
N GLU A 180 3.17 -3.38 -3.94
CA GLU A 180 3.30 -4.24 -5.12
C GLU A 180 3.51 -5.68 -4.71
N ALA A 181 2.84 -6.61 -5.38
CA ALA A 181 3.03 -8.03 -5.13
C ALA A 181 4.51 -8.38 -5.25
N GLY A 182 5.03 -9.23 -4.37
CA GLY A 182 6.42 -9.70 -4.37
C GLY A 182 7.50 -8.63 -4.18
N ALA A 183 7.13 -7.40 -3.82
CA ALA A 183 8.10 -6.37 -3.47
C ALA A 183 8.89 -6.74 -2.21
N ILE A 184 10.15 -6.31 -2.18
CA ILE A 184 11.06 -6.42 -1.03
C ILE A 184 11.45 -5.03 -0.54
N SER A 185 12.22 -4.95 0.53
CA SER A 185 12.69 -3.67 1.09
C SER A 185 13.41 -2.79 0.08
N ALA A 186 14.14 -3.38 -0.87
CA ALA A 186 14.85 -2.65 -1.93
C ALA A 186 13.91 -1.77 -2.78
N ASP A 187 12.64 -2.13 -2.89
CA ASP A 187 11.64 -1.36 -3.65
C ASP A 187 11.07 -0.18 -2.84
N THR A 188 11.23 -0.17 -1.52
CA THR A 188 10.59 0.84 -0.65
C THR A 188 11.03 2.28 -0.90
N PRO A 189 12.30 2.60 -1.24
CA PRO A 189 12.67 3.96 -1.61
C PRO A 189 11.91 4.44 -2.86
N TYR A 190 11.79 3.59 -3.89
CA TYR A 190 11.03 3.92 -5.10
C TYR A 190 9.53 4.10 -4.79
N MET A 191 8.94 3.19 -4.00
CA MET A 191 7.54 3.29 -3.60
C MET A 191 7.26 4.57 -2.81
N ALA A 192 8.20 5.01 -1.97
CA ALA A 192 8.09 6.28 -1.24
C ALA A 192 8.04 7.48 -2.19
N GLU A 193 8.95 7.56 -3.16
CA GLU A 193 8.94 8.64 -4.17
C GLU A 193 7.66 8.59 -5.02
N LEU A 194 7.22 7.40 -5.46
CA LEU A 194 5.97 7.24 -6.19
C LEU A 194 4.76 7.75 -5.38
N LEU A 195 4.70 7.45 -4.08
CA LEU A 195 3.64 7.93 -3.20
C LEU A 195 3.69 9.45 -3.03
N ILE A 196 4.88 10.01 -2.84
CA ILE A 196 5.12 11.47 -2.75
C ILE A 196 4.62 12.16 -4.02
N ASP A 197 4.98 11.65 -5.19
CA ASP A 197 4.58 12.21 -6.48
C ASP A 197 3.07 12.14 -6.69
N ARG A 198 2.43 11.03 -6.33
CA ARG A 198 0.97 10.90 -6.37
C ARG A 198 0.28 11.91 -5.45
N MET A 199 0.78 12.10 -4.24
CA MET A 199 0.21 13.08 -3.32
C MET A 199 0.41 14.52 -3.81
N LYS A 200 1.60 14.85 -4.34
CA LYS A 200 1.89 16.20 -4.85
C LYS A 200 1.11 16.54 -6.11
N SER A 201 0.79 15.55 -6.93
CA SER A 201 0.03 15.73 -8.18
C SER A 201 -1.49 15.65 -8.02
N ASP A 202 -1.99 15.14 -6.89
CA ASP A 202 -3.42 15.07 -6.64
C ASP A 202 -3.95 16.42 -6.10
N PRO A 203 -4.81 17.14 -6.84
CA PRO A 203 -5.31 18.45 -6.43
C PRO A 203 -6.17 18.41 -5.16
N ARG A 204 -6.60 17.22 -4.72
CA ARG A 204 -7.36 17.04 -3.47
C ARG A 204 -6.44 17.07 -2.24
N VAL A 205 -5.13 16.93 -2.40
CA VAL A 205 -4.16 16.90 -1.30
C VAL A 205 -3.52 18.27 -1.12
N ASN A 206 -3.79 18.91 0.02
CA ASN A 206 -2.99 20.05 0.46
C ASN A 206 -1.77 19.53 1.24
N ILE A 207 -0.62 19.41 0.56
CA ILE A 207 0.60 18.82 1.13
C ILE A 207 1.03 19.46 2.46
N THR A 208 0.84 20.77 2.62
CA THR A 208 1.33 21.53 3.79
C THR A 208 0.34 21.58 4.95
N HIS A 209 -0.96 21.43 4.69
CA HIS A 209 -2.01 21.57 5.72
C HIS A 209 -2.68 20.26 6.10
N HIS A 210 -2.87 19.34 5.16
CA HIS A 210 -3.52 18.06 5.44
C HIS A 210 -2.62 17.18 6.31
N TRP A 211 -3.21 16.54 7.30
CA TRP A 211 -2.55 15.45 8.02
C TRP A 211 -2.67 14.15 7.23
N LYS A 212 -1.55 13.44 7.14
CA LYS A 212 -1.45 12.16 6.41
C LYS A 212 -1.10 11.06 7.38
N ILE A 213 -1.72 9.90 7.21
CA ILE A 213 -1.26 8.65 7.81
C ILE A 213 -0.75 7.73 6.70
N ILE A 214 0.47 7.23 6.85
CA ILE A 214 1.09 6.32 5.88
C ILE A 214 1.50 5.05 6.61
N THR A 215 0.91 3.92 6.22
CA THR A 215 1.35 2.62 6.72
C THR A 215 2.48 2.08 5.85
N VAL A 216 3.54 1.59 6.46
CA VAL A 216 4.65 0.93 5.79
C VAL A 216 4.76 -0.48 6.35
N MET A 217 4.41 -1.48 5.54
CA MET A 217 4.56 -2.89 5.90
C MET A 217 5.38 -3.59 4.83
N MET A 218 6.65 -3.87 5.16
CA MET A 218 7.59 -4.50 4.25
C MET A 218 8.45 -5.49 5.04
N GLY A 219 9.00 -6.50 4.36
CA GLY A 219 9.94 -7.45 4.95
C GLY A 219 9.49 -8.90 4.85
N ALA A 220 8.22 -9.17 4.55
CA ALA A 220 7.76 -10.56 4.42
C ALA A 220 8.53 -11.28 3.30
N ASN A 221 8.65 -10.67 2.11
CA ASN A 221 9.43 -11.26 1.03
C ASN A 221 10.96 -11.24 1.31
N ASP A 222 11.46 -10.22 2.02
CA ASP A 222 12.87 -10.18 2.43
C ASP A 222 13.24 -11.39 3.31
N PHE A 223 12.41 -11.67 4.32
CA PHE A 223 12.73 -12.67 5.34
C PHE A 223 12.19 -14.06 5.01
N CYS A 224 11.16 -14.18 4.17
CA CYS A 224 10.63 -15.48 3.73
C CYS A 224 11.33 -16.04 2.49
N VAL A 225 11.83 -15.18 1.59
CA VAL A 225 12.33 -15.60 0.27
C VAL A 225 13.74 -15.07 0.01
N GLU A 226 13.96 -13.76 0.10
CA GLU A 226 15.24 -13.14 -0.29
C GLU A 226 16.42 -13.65 0.55
N ILE A 227 16.19 -13.90 1.85
CA ILE A 227 17.20 -14.45 2.76
C ILE A 227 17.80 -15.78 2.29
N CYS A 228 17.03 -16.59 1.55
CA CYS A 228 17.48 -17.89 1.03
C CYS A 228 18.48 -17.75 -0.12
N TYR A 229 18.55 -16.59 -0.77
CA TYR A 229 19.43 -16.32 -1.91
C TYR A 229 20.69 -15.53 -1.54
N GLN A 230 20.83 -15.12 -0.27
CA GLN A 230 22.00 -14.41 0.21
C GLN A 230 23.02 -15.37 0.85
N ARG A 231 24.31 -15.13 0.60
CA ARG A 231 25.39 -15.90 1.25
C ARG A 231 25.40 -15.72 2.76
N ASN A 232 25.08 -14.51 3.21
CA ASN A 232 24.98 -14.16 4.61
C ASN A 232 23.56 -13.62 4.90
N PRO A 233 22.75 -14.32 5.73
CA PRO A 233 21.39 -13.88 6.04
C PRO A 233 21.34 -12.52 6.76
N TYR A 234 22.38 -12.17 7.52
CA TYR A 234 22.45 -10.88 8.22
C TYR A 234 22.53 -9.68 7.24
N ASP A 235 23.01 -9.90 6.01
CA ASP A 235 23.07 -8.84 5.00
C ASP A 235 21.65 -8.39 4.60
N VAL A 236 20.66 -9.29 4.61
CA VAL A 236 19.26 -8.93 4.35
C VAL A 236 18.74 -7.99 5.42
N LEU A 237 19.08 -8.23 6.69
CA LEU A 237 18.64 -7.39 7.81
C LEU A 237 19.20 -5.96 7.68
N GLU A 238 20.50 -5.82 7.40
CA GLU A 238 21.12 -4.50 7.24
C GLU A 238 20.63 -3.77 5.99
N LYS A 239 20.45 -4.49 4.86
CA LYS A 239 19.83 -3.92 3.65
C LYS A 239 18.40 -3.46 3.92
N HIS A 240 17.59 -4.29 4.58
CA HIS A 240 16.21 -3.98 4.93
C HIS A 240 16.11 -2.71 5.77
N LYS A 241 16.95 -2.62 6.81
CA LYS A 241 17.08 -1.41 7.64
C LYS A 241 17.48 -0.20 6.82
N ALA A 242 18.50 -0.31 5.96
CA ALA A 242 18.98 0.80 5.14
C ALA A 242 17.90 1.31 4.16
N HIS A 243 17.20 0.41 3.47
CA HIS A 243 16.15 0.78 2.53
C HIS A 243 14.95 1.44 3.23
N LEU A 244 14.49 0.87 4.36
CA LEU A 244 13.44 1.50 5.16
C LEU A 244 13.86 2.88 5.66
N GLN A 245 15.09 3.02 6.18
CA GLN A 245 15.59 4.32 6.62
C GLN A 245 15.60 5.35 5.48
N GLN A 246 15.99 4.93 4.27
CA GLN A 246 15.96 5.80 3.09
C GLN A 246 14.53 6.22 2.74
N ALA A 247 13.60 5.27 2.63
CA ALA A 247 12.20 5.54 2.33
C ALA A 247 11.55 6.48 3.38
N LEU A 248 11.77 6.21 4.66
CA LEU A 248 11.26 7.03 5.77
C LEU A 248 11.84 8.46 5.75
N ARG A 249 13.12 8.62 5.41
CA ARG A 249 13.74 9.94 5.25
C ARG A 249 13.12 10.71 4.08
N SER A 250 12.89 10.06 2.94
CA SER A 250 12.20 10.67 1.80
C SER A 250 10.81 11.15 2.17
N LEU A 251 10.00 10.30 2.81
CA LEU A 251 8.66 10.66 3.28
C LEU A 251 8.70 11.85 4.25
N ARG A 252 9.56 11.78 5.27
CA ARG A 252 9.73 12.86 6.27
C ARG A 252 10.09 14.19 5.63
N ASN A 253 11.03 14.18 4.69
CA ASN A 253 11.54 15.40 4.07
C ASN A 253 10.53 16.02 3.08
N SER A 254 9.71 15.20 2.42
CA SER A 254 8.78 15.66 1.38
C SER A 254 7.34 15.89 1.86
N LEU A 255 6.93 15.27 2.96
CA LEU A 255 5.54 15.26 3.43
C LEU A 255 5.46 15.77 4.89
N PRO A 256 5.32 17.08 5.12
CA PRO A 256 5.09 17.61 6.46
C PRO A 256 3.75 17.11 7.03
N ARG A 257 3.52 17.15 8.34
CA ARG A 257 2.25 16.67 8.96
C ARG A 257 1.90 15.23 8.54
N THR A 258 2.85 14.32 8.71
CA THR A 258 2.67 12.92 8.36
C THR A 258 2.97 12.04 9.56
N MET A 259 2.00 11.21 9.95
CA MET A 259 2.21 10.10 10.86
C MET A 259 2.57 8.86 10.04
N ILE A 260 3.73 8.28 10.29
CA ILE A 260 4.15 7.04 9.64
C ILE A 260 3.96 5.89 10.63
N VAL A 261 3.23 4.86 10.20
CA VAL A 261 3.01 3.64 10.97
C VAL A 261 3.85 2.54 10.34
N VAL A 262 4.96 2.19 10.97
CA VAL A 262 5.81 1.08 10.53
C VAL A 262 5.26 -0.21 11.13
N ILE A 263 4.82 -1.12 10.28
CA ILE A 263 4.28 -2.42 10.66
C ILE A 263 5.37 -3.46 10.39
N PRO A 264 5.86 -4.16 11.42
CA PRO A 264 6.88 -5.18 11.23
C PRO A 264 6.31 -6.32 10.36
N ALA A 265 7.19 -6.96 9.60
CA ALA A 265 6.83 -8.18 8.89
C ALA A 265 6.29 -9.23 9.89
N PRO A 266 5.27 -10.04 9.50
CA PRO A 266 4.75 -11.08 10.37
C PRO A 266 5.86 -12.00 10.85
N CYS A 267 5.93 -12.25 12.16
CA CYS A 267 6.86 -13.22 12.71
C CYS A 267 6.50 -14.61 12.17
N ILE A 268 7.41 -15.24 11.43
CA ILE A 268 7.18 -16.56 10.82
C ILE A 268 6.96 -17.62 11.91
N GLN A 269 7.63 -17.48 13.06
CA GLN A 269 7.43 -18.36 14.20
C GLN A 269 6.00 -18.26 14.73
N MET A 270 5.40 -17.06 14.73
CA MET A 270 3.97 -16.92 14.94
C MET A 270 3.19 -17.54 13.79
N ALA A 271 3.46 -17.30 12.51
CA ALA A 271 2.68 -17.91 11.42
C ALA A 271 2.63 -19.46 11.46
N VAL A 272 3.70 -20.11 11.93
CA VAL A 272 3.75 -21.56 12.14
C VAL A 272 3.00 -22.00 13.41
N VAL A 273 3.01 -21.17 14.46
CA VAL A 273 2.31 -21.42 15.74
C VAL A 273 0.84 -20.95 15.72
N THR A 274 0.48 -20.01 14.84
CA THR A 274 -0.81 -19.30 14.76
C THR A 274 -1.74 -19.86 13.67
N MET A 275 -1.46 -21.06 13.18
CA MET A 275 -2.60 -21.96 12.90
C MET A 275 -3.48 -22.18 14.15
N ASP A 276 -3.02 -21.81 15.35
CA ASP A 276 -3.80 -21.93 16.59
C ASP A 276 -4.27 -20.64 17.30
N THR A 277 -3.80 -19.40 17.07
CA THR A 277 -4.43 -18.20 17.74
C THR A 277 -3.95 -16.80 17.26
N PHE A 278 -4.79 -15.77 17.43
CA PHE A 278 -4.74 -14.42 16.82
C PHE A 278 -3.72 -13.39 17.38
N LEU A 279 -3.45 -12.37 16.53
CA LEU A 279 -2.61 -11.15 16.64
C LEU A 279 -2.59 -10.40 17.99
N GLN A 280 -1.38 -9.98 18.41
CA GLN A 280 -1.16 -8.81 19.28
C GLN A 280 -0.53 -7.66 18.47
N ILE A 281 -1.11 -6.45 18.60
CA ILE A 281 -0.51 -5.19 18.15
C ILE A 281 0.20 -4.57 19.36
N VAL A 282 1.51 -4.35 19.25
CA VAL A 282 2.29 -3.59 20.23
C VAL A 282 2.46 -2.16 19.72
N PHE A 283 2.05 -1.19 20.52
CA PHE A 283 2.41 0.22 20.35
C PHE A 283 3.72 0.48 21.10
N ILE A 284 4.70 1.10 20.43
CA ILE A 284 5.84 1.78 21.07
C ILE A 284 5.63 3.28 20.86
#